data_AF-G6AI45-F1
#
_entry.id   AF-G6AI45-F1
#
_cell.length_a   1.000
_cell.length_b   1.000
_cell.length_c   1.000
_cell.angle_alpha   90.00
_cell.angle_beta   90.00
_cell.angle_gamma   90.00
#
_symmetry.space_group_name_H-M   'P 1'
#
loop_
_entity.id
_entity.type
_entity.pdbx_description
1 polymer ?
#
loop_
_entity_poly.entity_id
_entity_poly.type
_entity_poly.pdbx_seq_one_letter_code
_entity_poly.pdbx_strand_id
1 'polypeptide(L)'
;MMIKFFAIGLIALVGQACSGIDYDGEYSKEGYFEGGNQVYFDLQNTTDTLYNYSFGTQPTSVTTDTVNVKVKIAGVKKSQPQHFKVVVDPSSSAKAGVHFVALDSILTVPADSLTASFPVVLMRQNLSETQNDNIRLILLLKPTDDLGTRFPDKTKRIIAFNNVLEKPDWWDMPLLSSMGLPAYTPAKYRMLLSFYDSDANKLVKAIRNNRSWTELYRNIQKVVAYFRAHPE
;
A
#
# COMPACT_ATOMS: atom_id res chain seq x y z
N MET A 1 -47.76 -79.51 -17.09
CA MET A 1 -46.51 -79.85 -17.82
C MET A 1 -45.34 -79.40 -16.97
N MET A 2 -44.47 -80.31 -16.53
CA MET A 2 -43.30 -80.01 -15.69
C MET A 2 -42.06 -79.88 -16.57
N ILE A 3 -41.22 -78.86 -16.34
CA ILE A 3 -39.77 -78.89 -16.60
C ILE A 3 -39.07 -78.22 -15.39
N LYS A 4 -37.85 -78.65 -15.06
CA LYS A 4 -37.21 -78.48 -13.75
C LYS A 4 -35.70 -78.21 -13.92
N PHE A 5 -35.13 -77.29 -13.12
CA PHE A 5 -33.69 -76.93 -13.04
C PHE A 5 -33.12 -76.31 -14.36
N PHE A 6 -32.04 -75.49 -14.44
CA PHE A 6 -30.89 -75.09 -13.59
C PHE A 6 -30.51 -73.60 -13.97
N ALA A 7 -29.55 -72.84 -13.41
CA ALA A 7 -28.57 -72.95 -12.31
C ALA A 7 -28.07 -71.54 -11.84
N ILE A 8 -27.41 -71.51 -10.67
CA ILE A 8 -26.23 -70.70 -10.22
C ILE A 8 -25.99 -69.28 -10.80
N GLY A 9 -25.83 -68.28 -9.92
CA GLY A 9 -25.33 -66.94 -10.29
C GLY A 9 -25.13 -65.94 -9.14
N LEU A 10 -24.45 -66.33 -8.05
CA LEU A 10 -24.14 -65.42 -6.94
C LEU A 10 -22.96 -64.48 -7.29
N ILE A 11 -23.21 -63.18 -7.47
CA ILE A 11 -22.14 -62.17 -7.51
C ILE A 11 -22.50 -61.02 -6.56
N ALA A 12 -22.02 -61.14 -5.32
CA ALA A 12 -21.96 -60.02 -4.38
C ALA A 12 -20.68 -59.22 -4.66
N LEU A 13 -20.76 -58.26 -5.59
CA LEU A 13 -19.65 -57.34 -5.84
C LEU A 13 -19.64 -56.24 -4.77
N VAL A 14 -18.82 -56.55 -3.75
CA VAL A 14 -18.37 -55.73 -2.62
C VAL A 14 -18.36 -54.23 -2.92
N GLY A 15 -19.03 -53.46 -2.07
CA GLY A 15 -18.89 -52.01 -2.05
C GLY A 15 -17.47 -51.60 -1.66
N GLN A 16 -16.62 -51.37 -2.65
CA GLN A 16 -15.43 -50.54 -2.53
C GLN A 16 -15.89 -49.09 -2.33
N ALA A 17 -16.30 -48.75 -1.11
CA ALA A 17 -16.40 -47.36 -0.71
C ALA A 17 -15.02 -46.73 -0.89
N CYS A 18 -14.93 -45.66 -1.67
CA CYS A 18 -13.66 -44.97 -1.90
C CYS A 18 -13.07 -44.52 -0.57
N SER A 19 -12.08 -45.25 -0.07
CA SER A 19 -11.18 -44.81 1.00
C SER A 19 -10.20 -43.78 0.42
N GLY A 20 -10.75 -42.63 0.04
CA GLY A 20 -10.04 -41.44 -0.41
C GLY A 20 -10.08 -40.38 0.70
N ILE A 21 -9.59 -40.74 1.88
CA ILE A 21 -9.38 -39.77 2.97
C ILE A 21 -7.91 -39.36 2.94
N ASP A 22 -7.61 -38.32 2.16
CA ASP A 22 -6.48 -37.44 2.42
C ASP A 22 -7.06 -36.15 3.00
N TYR A 23 -6.87 -35.94 4.31
CA TYR A 23 -7.22 -34.69 4.99
C TYR A 23 -5.94 -34.02 5.49
N ASP A 24 -5.45 -33.06 4.71
CA ASP A 24 -4.32 -32.18 5.06
C ASP A 24 -4.75 -30.89 5.81
N GLY A 25 -6.05 -30.74 6.06
CA GLY A 25 -6.61 -29.84 7.08
C GLY A 25 -7.28 -28.58 6.55
N GLU A 26 -8.55 -28.68 6.12
CA GLU A 26 -9.41 -27.52 5.84
C GLU A 26 -10.93 -27.75 6.08
N TYR A 27 -11.33 -28.95 6.54
CA TYR A 27 -12.74 -29.35 6.69
C TYR A 27 -13.07 -29.88 8.08
N SER A 28 -14.28 -29.60 8.57
CA SER A 28 -14.85 -30.18 9.78
C SER A 28 -15.30 -31.64 9.56
N LYS A 29 -15.63 -32.34 10.64
CA LYS A 29 -16.08 -33.75 10.63
C LYS A 29 -17.33 -33.99 9.75
N GLU A 30 -18.07 -32.94 9.43
CA GLU A 30 -19.30 -32.97 8.61
C GLU A 30 -19.06 -32.54 7.15
N GLY A 31 -17.80 -32.28 6.75
CA GLY A 31 -17.44 -31.89 5.38
C GLY A 31 -17.62 -30.40 5.06
N TYR A 32 -17.96 -29.57 6.05
CA TYR A 32 -17.97 -28.12 5.89
C TYR A 32 -16.55 -27.55 5.93
N PHE A 33 -16.25 -26.59 5.05
CA PHE A 33 -14.99 -25.85 5.10
C PHE A 33 -14.91 -25.02 6.39
N GLU A 34 -13.93 -25.32 7.24
CA GLU A 34 -13.63 -24.57 8.48
C GLU A 34 -12.18 -24.09 8.50
N GLY A 35 -11.65 -23.71 7.33
CA GLY A 35 -10.43 -22.91 7.26
C GLY A 35 -10.61 -21.61 8.07
N GLY A 36 -9.80 -21.45 9.12
CA GLY A 36 -9.80 -20.24 9.94
C GLY A 36 -9.58 -18.98 9.10
N ASN A 37 -10.11 -17.84 9.54
CA ASN A 37 -10.03 -16.59 8.79
C ASN A 37 -8.57 -16.18 8.50
N GLN A 38 -8.29 -15.66 7.30
CA GLN A 38 -6.95 -15.34 6.83
C GLN A 38 -6.78 -13.86 6.56
N VAL A 39 -5.81 -13.20 7.20
CA VAL A 39 -5.51 -11.77 6.99
C VAL A 39 -4.44 -11.56 5.92
N TYR A 40 -4.66 -10.56 5.07
CA TYR A 40 -3.70 -10.13 4.04
C TYR A 40 -3.76 -8.62 3.81
N PHE A 41 -2.67 -8.03 3.30
CA PHE A 41 -2.66 -6.62 2.93
C PHE A 41 -3.54 -6.37 1.69
N ASP A 42 -4.30 -5.29 1.71
CA ASP A 42 -5.12 -4.87 0.57
C ASP A 42 -4.25 -4.14 -0.47
N LEU A 43 -3.56 -4.93 -1.29
CA LEU A 43 -2.70 -4.45 -2.37
C LEU A 43 -3.53 -4.13 -3.61
N GLN A 44 -3.27 -2.99 -4.28
CA GLN A 44 -4.02 -2.56 -5.47
C GLN A 44 -3.84 -3.53 -6.66
N ASN A 45 -2.64 -4.08 -6.80
CA ASN A 45 -2.34 -5.19 -7.70
C ASN A 45 -1.87 -6.38 -6.85
N THR A 46 -2.16 -7.62 -7.26
CA THR A 46 -1.94 -8.83 -6.45
C THR A 46 -0.49 -9.04 -5.99
N THR A 47 0.49 -8.46 -6.69
CA THR A 47 1.93 -8.56 -6.39
C THR A 47 2.58 -7.23 -6.01
N ASP A 48 1.86 -6.10 -6.09
CA ASP A 48 2.46 -4.78 -5.82
C ASP A 48 2.50 -4.48 -4.34
N THR A 49 3.51 -5.06 -3.68
CA THR A 49 3.80 -4.81 -2.28
C THR A 49 4.25 -3.37 -2.01
N LEU A 50 4.61 -2.58 -3.02
CA LEU A 50 5.22 -1.26 -2.86
C LEU A 50 4.19 -0.13 -2.70
N TYR A 51 4.53 0.84 -1.87
CA TYR A 51 3.91 2.16 -1.78
C TYR A 51 5.03 3.19 -1.80
N ASN A 52 4.99 4.12 -2.75
CA ASN A 52 5.95 5.21 -2.85
C ASN A 52 5.33 6.48 -2.29
N TYR A 53 6.06 7.18 -1.42
CA TYR A 53 5.70 8.47 -0.86
C TYR A 53 6.88 9.44 -0.94
N SER A 54 6.62 10.74 -1.03
CA SER A 54 7.67 11.76 -0.91
C SER A 54 7.16 13.00 -0.20
N PHE A 55 7.91 13.46 0.80
CA PHE A 55 7.75 14.79 1.39
C PHE A 55 8.28 15.90 0.46
N GLY A 56 8.98 15.56 -0.62
CA GLY A 56 9.66 16.53 -1.49
C GLY A 56 8.70 17.60 -2.03
N THR A 57 7.54 17.19 -2.55
CA THR A 57 6.52 18.12 -3.08
C THR A 57 5.77 18.88 -1.98
N GLN A 58 5.78 18.39 -0.74
CA GLN A 58 5.05 18.97 0.38
C GLN A 58 5.76 20.22 0.94
N PRO A 59 5.01 21.20 1.48
CA PRO A 59 5.57 22.35 2.19
C PRO A 59 6.53 21.89 3.30
N THR A 60 7.59 22.66 3.56
CA THR A 60 8.60 22.33 4.58
C THR A 60 8.03 22.31 6.01
N SER A 61 6.87 22.92 6.24
CA SER A 61 6.09 22.83 7.47
C SER A 61 5.42 21.46 7.70
N VAL A 62 5.27 20.64 6.66
CA VAL A 62 4.77 19.26 6.79
C VAL A 62 5.93 18.37 7.24
N THR A 63 5.99 18.11 8.54
CA THR A 63 7.05 17.30 9.18
C THR A 63 6.68 15.82 9.35
N THR A 64 5.40 15.48 9.22
CA THR A 64 4.86 14.11 9.30
C THR A 64 3.69 13.92 8.33
N ASP A 65 3.49 12.70 7.85
CA ASP A 65 2.29 12.31 7.07
C ASP A 65 1.92 10.84 7.39
N THR A 66 0.68 10.43 7.12
CA THR A 66 0.13 9.13 7.53
C THR A 66 -0.27 8.27 6.35
N VAL A 67 0.45 7.16 6.16
CA VAL A 67 0.05 6.11 5.21
C VAL A 67 -0.95 5.18 5.89
N ASN A 68 -2.21 5.25 5.49
CA ASN A 68 -3.26 4.34 5.97
C ASN A 68 -3.14 2.99 5.26
N VAL A 69 -2.47 2.03 5.91
CA VAL A 69 -2.31 0.66 5.39
C VAL A 69 -3.58 -0.12 5.64
N LYS A 70 -4.10 -0.77 4.60
CA LYS A 70 -5.34 -1.55 4.63
C LYS A 70 -5.06 -3.05 4.66
N VAL A 71 -5.91 -3.78 5.38
CA VAL A 71 -5.95 -5.25 5.39
C VAL A 71 -7.35 -5.76 5.08
N LYS A 72 -7.42 -6.98 4.56
CA LYS A 72 -8.63 -7.74 4.27
C LYS A 72 -8.57 -9.11 4.95
N ILE A 73 -9.73 -9.64 5.30
CA ILE A 73 -9.93 -11.02 5.72
C ILE A 73 -10.50 -11.81 4.54
N ALA A 74 -9.91 -12.97 4.24
CA ALA A 74 -10.58 -14.05 3.51
C ALA A 74 -11.19 -15.01 4.53
N GLY A 75 -12.48 -15.32 4.36
CA GLY A 75 -13.26 -16.10 5.32
C GLY A 75 -14.59 -15.41 5.64
N VAL A 76 -15.11 -15.63 6.85
CA VAL A 76 -16.44 -15.18 7.28
C VAL A 76 -16.37 -14.03 8.29
N LYS A 77 -17.40 -13.18 8.30
CA LYS A 77 -17.57 -12.19 9.37
C LYS A 77 -17.70 -12.89 10.73
N LYS A 78 -17.17 -12.26 11.77
CA LYS A 78 -17.36 -12.67 13.17
C LYS A 78 -18.04 -11.52 13.93
N SER A 79 -18.97 -11.85 14.81
CA SER A 79 -19.65 -10.89 15.71
C SER A 79 -18.75 -10.40 16.85
N GLN A 80 -17.52 -10.89 16.92
CA GLN A 80 -16.47 -10.41 17.81
C GLN A 80 -15.33 -9.81 16.99
N PRO A 81 -14.58 -8.81 17.51
CA PRO A 81 -13.38 -8.31 16.86
C PRO A 81 -12.32 -9.42 16.71
N GLN A 82 -11.48 -9.30 15.69
CA GLN A 82 -10.40 -10.26 15.40
C GLN A 82 -9.07 -9.52 15.33
N HIS A 83 -8.01 -10.10 15.88
CA HIS A 83 -6.72 -9.43 16.02
C HIS A 83 -5.71 -9.93 15.00
N PHE A 84 -4.99 -9.01 14.35
CA PHE A 84 -3.89 -9.31 13.44
C PHE A 84 -2.59 -8.67 13.94
N LYS A 85 -1.48 -9.36 13.73
CA LYS A 85 -0.16 -8.89 14.14
C LYS A 85 0.60 -8.31 12.97
N VAL A 86 1.05 -7.06 13.11
CA VAL A 86 1.97 -6.41 12.17
C VAL A 86 3.33 -6.25 12.84
N VAL A 87 4.39 -6.65 12.15
CA VAL A 87 5.77 -6.46 12.60
C VAL A 87 6.59 -5.76 11.53
N VAL A 88 7.61 -5.02 11.96
CA VAL A 88 8.62 -4.45 11.07
C VAL A 88 9.65 -5.54 10.77
N ASP A 89 9.94 -5.77 9.49
CA ASP A 89 10.99 -6.69 9.08
C ASP A 89 12.37 -6.10 9.44
N PRO A 90 13.29 -6.86 10.08
CA PRO A 90 14.63 -6.40 10.43
C PRO A 90 15.48 -5.90 9.25
N SER A 91 15.15 -6.26 8.00
CA SER A 91 15.79 -5.76 6.78
C SER A 91 15.30 -4.36 6.35
N SER A 92 14.36 -3.74 7.08
CA SER A 92 13.93 -2.36 6.86
C SER A 92 15.09 -1.38 7.07
N SER A 93 15.31 -0.46 6.13
CA SER A 93 16.20 0.70 6.34
C SER A 93 15.51 1.82 7.14
N ALA A 94 14.17 1.83 7.17
CA ALA A 94 13.39 2.68 8.05
C ALA A 94 13.57 2.27 9.53
N LYS A 95 13.71 3.25 10.43
CA LYS A 95 13.94 3.03 11.87
C LYS A 95 12.82 3.71 12.68
N ALA A 96 12.25 2.99 13.64
CA ALA A 96 11.21 3.52 14.52
C ALA A 96 11.76 4.68 15.36
N GLY A 97 10.97 5.73 15.57
CA GLY A 97 11.37 6.97 16.25
C GLY A 97 12.29 7.89 15.44
N VAL A 98 12.76 7.47 14.26
CA VAL A 98 13.67 8.25 13.40
C VAL A 98 13.01 8.56 12.04
N HIS A 99 12.46 7.54 11.39
CA HIS A 99 11.84 7.63 10.07
C HIS A 99 10.31 7.44 10.12
N PHE A 100 9.79 6.80 11.17
CA PHE A 100 8.36 6.59 11.40
C PHE A 100 8.06 6.43 12.90
N VAL A 101 6.84 6.74 13.33
CA VAL A 101 6.38 6.51 14.71
C VAL A 101 6.24 4.99 14.95
N ALA A 102 6.67 4.51 16.11
CA ALA A 102 6.57 3.09 16.47
C ALA A 102 5.10 2.60 16.34
N LEU A 103 4.91 1.45 15.70
CA LEU A 103 3.61 0.87 15.42
C LEU A 103 3.13 0.00 16.58
N ASP A 104 1.83 0.02 16.86
CA ASP A 104 1.22 -1.00 17.71
C ASP A 104 1.30 -2.36 17.00
N SER A 105 1.73 -3.38 17.74
CA SER A 105 2.06 -4.69 17.18
C SER A 105 0.87 -5.63 17.08
N ILE A 106 -0.24 -5.32 17.76
CA ILE A 106 -1.51 -6.06 17.65
C ILE A 106 -2.60 -5.06 17.28
N LEU A 107 -3.28 -5.33 16.18
CA LEU A 107 -4.27 -4.44 15.58
C LEU A 107 -5.60 -5.18 15.41
N THR A 108 -6.70 -4.44 15.45
CA THR A 108 -8.05 -5.03 15.47
C THR A 108 -8.77 -4.86 14.13
N VAL A 109 -9.33 -5.94 13.61
CA VAL A 109 -10.45 -5.91 12.67
C VAL A 109 -11.74 -5.85 13.50
N PRO A 110 -12.58 -4.80 13.35
CA PRO A 110 -13.83 -4.69 14.10
C PRO A 110 -14.78 -5.88 13.87
N ALA A 111 -15.66 -6.11 14.85
CA ALA A 111 -16.79 -7.03 14.69
C ALA A 111 -17.60 -6.69 13.42
N ASP A 112 -18.14 -7.73 12.79
CA ASP A 112 -18.91 -7.69 11.54
C ASP A 112 -18.20 -7.05 10.34
N SER A 113 -16.89 -6.85 10.41
CA SER A 113 -16.03 -6.40 9.32
C SER A 113 -15.20 -7.54 8.71
N LEU A 114 -14.82 -7.36 7.45
CA LEU A 114 -13.78 -8.13 6.75
C LEU A 114 -12.59 -7.24 6.35
N THR A 115 -12.56 -5.99 6.81
CA THR A 115 -11.54 -5.00 6.48
C THR A 115 -11.14 -4.19 7.71
N ALA A 116 -9.88 -3.77 7.73
CA ALA A 116 -9.39 -2.77 8.67
C ALA A 116 -8.33 -1.89 8.00
N SER A 117 -8.04 -0.76 8.63
CA SER A 117 -6.92 0.10 8.26
C SER A 117 -6.21 0.59 9.50
N PHE A 118 -4.88 0.66 9.44
CA PHE A 118 -4.05 1.20 10.51
C PHE A 118 -3.13 2.32 9.98
N PRO A 119 -2.87 3.35 10.79
CA PRO A 119 -2.01 4.46 10.39
C PRO A 119 -0.54 4.07 10.52
N VAL A 120 0.26 4.43 9.52
CA VAL A 120 1.73 4.43 9.59
C VAL A 120 2.20 5.87 9.43
N VAL A 121 2.60 6.50 10.54
CA VAL A 121 3.02 7.90 10.57
C VAL A 121 4.50 8.00 10.20
N LEU A 122 4.78 8.53 9.01
CA LEU A 122 6.12 8.79 8.49
C LEU A 122 6.64 10.13 9.02
N MET A 123 7.96 10.23 9.21
CA MET A 123 8.62 11.42 9.77
C MET A 123 9.64 11.97 8.78
N ARG A 124 9.55 13.27 8.47
CA ARG A 124 10.42 13.97 7.51
C ARG A 124 11.82 14.28 8.04
N GLN A 125 11.94 14.53 9.34
CA GLN A 125 13.11 15.18 9.96
C GLN A 125 14.47 14.54 9.59
N ASN A 126 14.52 13.23 9.44
CA ASN A 126 15.77 12.49 9.19
C ASN A 126 15.89 11.99 7.74
N LEU A 127 15.20 12.65 6.79
CA LEU A 127 15.25 12.34 5.36
C LEU A 127 15.98 13.45 4.60
N SER A 128 16.95 13.08 3.76
CA SER A 128 17.67 14.03 2.92
C SER A 128 16.76 14.73 1.90
N GLU A 129 16.93 16.04 1.74
CA GLU A 129 16.26 16.86 0.71
C GLU A 129 16.95 16.72 -0.67
N THR A 130 18.20 16.23 -0.71
CA THR A 130 19.08 16.27 -1.90
C THR A 130 19.50 14.88 -2.40
N GLN A 131 19.37 13.84 -1.59
CA GLN A 131 19.74 12.46 -1.92
C GLN A 131 18.60 11.50 -1.57
N ASN A 132 18.27 10.58 -2.48
CA ASN A 132 17.29 9.55 -2.20
C ASN A 132 17.98 8.36 -1.53
N ASP A 133 17.99 8.34 -0.20
CA ASP A 133 18.62 7.30 0.62
C ASP A 133 17.91 5.93 0.56
N ASN A 134 16.88 5.78 -0.29
CA ASN A 134 16.10 4.54 -0.46
C ASN A 134 15.54 4.00 0.87
N ILE A 135 15.03 4.89 1.73
CA ILE A 135 14.41 4.50 3.00
C ILE A 135 13.15 3.67 2.72
N ARG A 136 13.13 2.46 3.30
CA ARG A 136 12.09 1.44 3.12
C ARG A 136 11.68 0.89 4.47
N LEU A 137 10.40 1.02 4.79
CA LEU A 137 9.73 0.35 5.89
C LEU A 137 9.05 -0.90 5.33
N ILE A 138 9.46 -2.08 5.79
CA ILE A 138 8.89 -3.35 5.37
C ILE A 138 8.02 -3.87 6.53
N LEU A 139 6.72 -4.01 6.27
CA LEU A 139 5.73 -4.52 7.21
C LEU A 139 5.38 -5.96 6.83
N LEU A 140 5.35 -6.84 7.83
CA LEU A 140 4.91 -8.22 7.70
C LEU A 140 3.67 -8.47 8.55
N LEU A 141 2.71 -9.19 7.99
CA LEU A 141 1.66 -9.85 8.77
C LEU A 141 2.23 -11.12 9.42
N LYS A 142 1.83 -11.37 10.66
CA LYS A 142 2.08 -12.63 11.37
C LYS A 142 0.75 -13.24 11.82
N PRO A 143 0.63 -14.57 11.84
CA PRO A 143 -0.58 -15.22 12.32
C PRO A 143 -0.79 -14.93 13.80
N THR A 144 -2.05 -15.00 14.21
CA THR A 144 -2.56 -14.89 15.58
C THR A 144 -3.51 -16.06 15.85
N ASP A 145 -4.04 -16.17 17.06
CA ASP A 145 -5.06 -17.16 17.40
C ASP A 145 -6.39 -16.91 16.65
N ASP A 146 -6.66 -15.64 16.26
CA ASP A 146 -7.85 -15.25 15.51
C ASP A 146 -7.69 -15.39 13.98
N LEU A 147 -6.49 -15.11 13.46
CA LEU A 147 -6.24 -14.86 12.03
C LEU A 147 -4.95 -15.51 11.52
N GLY A 148 -5.08 -16.38 10.52
CA GLY A 148 -3.96 -16.97 9.77
C GLY A 148 -3.40 -16.05 8.69
N THR A 149 -2.30 -16.47 8.05
CA THR A 149 -1.61 -15.71 6.99
C THR A 149 -1.25 -16.56 5.76
N ARG A 150 -2.22 -17.34 5.24
CA ARG A 150 -2.03 -18.36 4.17
C ARG A 150 -1.72 -17.81 2.76
N PHE A 151 -1.70 -16.48 2.56
CA PHE A 151 -1.37 -15.82 1.28
C PHE A 151 0.04 -15.20 1.30
N PRO A 152 1.13 -15.97 1.08
CA PRO A 152 2.50 -15.51 1.28
C PRO A 152 2.89 -14.31 0.39
N ASP A 153 2.27 -14.17 -0.77
CA ASP A 153 2.42 -13.05 -1.70
C ASP A 153 1.85 -11.72 -1.15
N LYS A 154 0.91 -11.79 -0.19
CA LYS A 154 0.16 -10.64 0.36
C LYS A 154 0.37 -10.41 1.85
N THR A 155 1.33 -11.11 2.47
CA THR A 155 1.74 -10.88 3.87
C THR A 155 2.81 -9.79 4.04
N LYS A 156 3.29 -9.19 2.94
CA LYS A 156 4.32 -8.15 2.94
C LYS A 156 3.82 -6.83 2.33
N ARG A 157 4.12 -5.71 2.98
CA ARG A 157 3.95 -4.35 2.44
C ARG A 157 5.26 -3.59 2.58
N ILE A 158 5.71 -2.94 1.51
CA ILE A 158 6.89 -2.05 1.51
C ILE A 158 6.38 -0.62 1.36
N ILE A 159 6.74 0.26 2.29
CA ILE A 159 6.54 1.71 2.17
C ILE A 159 7.93 2.30 1.92
N ALA A 160 8.19 2.76 0.70
CA ALA A 160 9.40 3.48 0.33
C ALA A 160 9.10 4.99 0.37
N PHE A 161 9.97 5.75 1.02
CA PHE A 161 9.72 7.18 1.22
C PHE A 161 11.01 8.01 1.29
N ASN A 162 10.93 9.26 0.82
CA ASN A 162 12.03 10.22 0.82
C ASN A 162 11.52 11.65 1.02
N ASN A 163 12.44 12.62 0.96
CA ASN A 163 12.15 14.06 1.00
C ASN A 163 12.78 14.81 -0.19
N VAL A 164 13.17 14.07 -1.24
CA VAL A 164 13.78 14.66 -2.44
C VAL A 164 12.68 15.18 -3.35
N LEU A 165 12.76 16.47 -3.69
CA LEU A 165 11.98 17.04 -4.77
C LEU A 165 12.84 17.06 -6.02
N GLU A 166 12.71 16.09 -6.91
CA GLU A 166 13.56 16.00 -8.11
C GLU A 166 13.23 17.11 -9.12
N LYS A 167 14.22 17.53 -9.92
CA LYS A 167 13.98 18.46 -11.04
C LYS A 167 13.14 17.74 -12.11
N PRO A 168 11.95 18.23 -12.47
CA PRO A 168 11.14 17.60 -13.49
C PRO A 168 11.70 17.85 -14.90
N ASP A 169 11.45 16.91 -15.80
CA ASP A 169 11.84 16.95 -17.22
C ASP A 169 11.40 18.24 -17.93
N TRP A 170 10.22 18.75 -17.58
CA TRP A 170 9.64 19.96 -18.15
C TRP A 170 10.25 21.27 -17.65
N TRP A 171 11.07 21.28 -16.58
CA TRP A 171 11.53 22.53 -15.95
C TRP A 171 12.25 23.45 -16.94
N ASP A 172 13.15 22.87 -17.74
CA ASP A 172 13.99 23.63 -18.68
C ASP A 172 13.32 23.84 -20.05
N MET A 173 12.01 23.60 -20.18
CA MET A 173 11.28 23.81 -21.45
C MET A 173 11.33 25.28 -21.89
N PRO A 174 11.66 25.58 -23.17
CA PRO A 174 11.75 26.95 -23.68
C PRO A 174 10.51 27.81 -23.44
N LEU A 175 9.32 27.18 -23.45
CA LEU A 175 8.06 27.84 -23.11
C LEU A 175 8.05 28.41 -21.68
N LEU A 176 8.49 27.63 -20.69
CA LEU A 176 8.48 28.06 -19.29
C LEU A 176 9.61 29.06 -19.03
N SER A 177 10.76 28.89 -19.68
CA SER A 177 11.83 29.89 -19.72
C SER A 177 11.33 31.23 -20.29
N SER A 178 10.53 31.23 -21.36
CA SER A 178 9.91 32.45 -21.91
C SER A 178 8.82 33.06 -21.01
N MET A 179 8.17 32.25 -20.16
CA MET A 179 7.30 32.72 -19.07
C MET A 179 8.08 33.28 -17.87
N GLY A 180 9.42 33.19 -17.88
CA GLY A 180 10.31 33.68 -16.83
C GLY A 180 10.55 32.69 -15.69
N LEU A 181 10.35 31.38 -15.89
CA LEU A 181 10.66 30.38 -14.86
C LEU A 181 12.17 30.44 -14.51
N PRO A 182 12.54 30.60 -13.23
CA PRO A 182 13.94 30.72 -12.83
C PRO A 182 14.68 29.38 -12.92
N ALA A 183 16.02 29.44 -12.86
CA ALA A 183 16.86 28.26 -12.70
C ALA A 183 16.39 27.41 -11.51
N TYR A 184 16.31 26.09 -11.72
CA TYR A 184 15.76 25.14 -10.78
C TYR A 184 16.46 25.18 -9.41
N THR A 185 15.65 25.24 -8.35
CA THR A 185 16.01 24.79 -7.00
C THR A 185 14.79 24.09 -6.38
N PRO A 186 14.98 23.22 -5.36
CA PRO A 186 13.87 22.61 -4.63
C PRO A 186 12.91 23.66 -4.03
N ALA A 187 13.41 24.77 -3.50
CA ALA A 187 12.55 25.79 -2.90
C ALA A 187 11.71 26.54 -3.96
N LYS A 188 12.28 26.87 -5.13
CA LYS A 188 11.54 27.46 -6.25
C LYS A 188 10.45 26.51 -6.78
N TYR A 189 10.76 25.22 -6.93
CA TYR A 189 9.76 24.24 -7.37
C TYR A 189 8.66 24.03 -6.32
N ARG A 190 9.03 23.88 -5.04
CA ARG A 190 8.07 23.76 -3.93
C ARG A 190 7.17 24.99 -3.80
N MET A 191 7.69 26.19 -4.03
CA MET A 191 6.88 27.41 -4.08
C MET A 191 5.90 27.38 -5.26
N LEU A 192 6.35 27.01 -6.47
CA LEU A 192 5.46 26.89 -7.63
C LEU A 192 4.35 25.86 -7.38
N LEU A 193 4.69 24.70 -6.79
CA LEU A 193 3.74 23.64 -6.41
C LEU A 193 2.70 24.11 -5.38
N SER A 194 3.02 25.07 -4.52
CA SER A 194 2.07 25.56 -3.52
C SER A 194 0.83 26.23 -4.14
N PHE A 195 0.94 26.78 -5.35
CA PHE A 195 -0.19 27.29 -6.13
C PHE A 195 -1.06 26.20 -6.80
N TYR A 196 -0.69 24.93 -6.64
CA TYR A 196 -1.35 23.75 -7.22
C TYR A 196 -1.61 22.67 -6.15
N ASP A 197 -1.89 23.08 -4.91
CA ASP A 197 -2.16 22.21 -3.76
C ASP A 197 -1.03 21.20 -3.45
N SER A 198 0.22 21.53 -3.80
CA SER A 198 1.39 20.63 -3.73
C SER A 198 1.30 19.39 -4.62
N ASP A 199 0.35 19.36 -5.58
CA ASP A 199 0.13 18.27 -6.53
C ASP A 199 0.80 18.55 -7.88
N ALA A 200 1.90 17.82 -8.14
CA ALA A 200 2.64 17.89 -9.38
C ALA A 200 1.77 17.59 -10.63
N ASN A 201 0.72 16.77 -10.51
CA ASN A 201 -0.19 16.48 -11.62
C ASN A 201 -1.08 17.67 -11.97
N LYS A 202 -1.50 18.48 -10.99
CA LYS A 202 -2.26 19.72 -11.24
C LYS A 202 -1.39 20.74 -11.99
N LEU A 203 -0.13 20.90 -11.56
CA LEU A 203 0.84 21.76 -12.26
C LEU A 203 1.12 21.25 -13.69
N VAL A 204 1.39 19.95 -13.89
CA VAL A 204 1.60 19.37 -15.22
C VAL A 204 0.37 19.54 -16.12
N LYS A 205 -0.84 19.40 -15.59
CA LYS A 205 -2.09 19.69 -16.32
C LYS A 205 -2.19 21.17 -16.71
N ALA A 206 -1.78 22.10 -15.84
CA ALA A 206 -1.76 23.53 -16.14
C ALA A 206 -0.70 23.91 -17.21
N ILE A 207 0.47 23.25 -17.20
CA ILE A 207 1.50 23.39 -18.24
C ILE A 207 0.97 22.92 -19.60
N ARG A 208 0.33 21.74 -19.64
CA ARG A 208 -0.19 21.13 -20.87
C ARG A 208 -1.47 21.77 -21.42
N ASN A 209 -2.16 22.61 -20.64
CA ASN A 209 -3.42 23.25 -21.03
C ASN A 209 -3.22 24.75 -21.31
N ASN A 210 -3.28 25.14 -22.59
CA ASN A 210 -3.14 26.54 -23.00
C ASN A 210 -4.15 27.51 -22.33
N ARG A 211 -5.35 27.02 -21.95
CA ARG A 211 -6.35 27.81 -21.21
C ARG A 211 -5.89 28.18 -19.80
N SER A 212 -4.93 27.45 -19.24
CA SER A 212 -4.35 27.70 -17.91
C SER A 212 -3.09 28.56 -17.94
N TRP A 213 -2.55 28.88 -19.11
CA TRP A 213 -1.25 29.58 -19.23
C TRP A 213 -1.24 30.98 -18.62
N THR A 214 -2.36 31.70 -18.65
CA THR A 214 -2.48 33.02 -17.98
C THR A 214 -2.28 32.91 -16.48
N GLU A 215 -2.77 31.84 -15.84
CA GLU A 215 -2.61 31.63 -14.39
C GLU A 215 -1.23 31.03 -14.07
N LEU A 216 -0.75 30.09 -14.90
CA LEU A 216 0.61 29.56 -14.80
C LEU A 216 1.66 30.67 -14.87
N TYR A 217 1.53 31.60 -15.83
CA TYR A 217 2.39 32.77 -15.94
C TYR A 217 2.35 33.63 -14.67
N ARG A 218 1.14 33.96 -14.16
CA ARG A 218 1.02 34.71 -12.88
C ARG A 218 1.72 33.99 -11.73
N ASN A 219 1.59 32.68 -11.63
CA ASN A 219 2.22 31.88 -10.57
C ASN A 219 3.74 31.83 -10.71
N ILE A 220 4.26 31.69 -11.93
CA ILE A 220 5.70 31.84 -12.20
C ILE A 220 6.19 33.22 -11.79
N GLN A 221 5.48 34.30 -12.13
CA GLN A 221 5.86 35.66 -11.73
C GLN A 221 5.81 35.88 -10.21
N LYS A 222 4.88 35.24 -9.49
CA LYS A 222 4.88 35.23 -8.00
C LYS A 222 6.15 34.58 -7.44
N VAL A 223 6.60 33.45 -8.00
CA VAL A 223 7.86 32.78 -7.63
C VAL A 223 9.06 33.70 -7.89
N VAL A 224 9.15 34.28 -9.09
CA VAL A 224 10.24 35.20 -9.46
C VAL A 224 10.29 36.41 -8.53
N ALA A 225 9.15 37.02 -8.22
CA ALA A 225 9.07 38.17 -7.32
C ALA A 225 9.52 37.83 -5.90
N TYR A 226 9.10 36.68 -5.37
CA TYR A 226 9.47 36.23 -4.03
C TYR A 226 10.97 35.96 -3.90
N PHE A 227 11.57 35.18 -4.80
CA PHE A 227 13.01 34.86 -4.75
C PHE A 227 13.92 36.02 -5.18
N ARG A 228 13.37 37.07 -5.82
CA ARG A 228 14.08 38.35 -6.00
C ARG A 228 14.17 39.14 -4.68
N ALA A 229 13.13 39.08 -3.86
CA ALA A 229 13.10 39.72 -2.53
C ALA A 229 13.80 38.89 -1.45
N HIS A 230 13.88 37.56 -1.63
CA HIS A 230 14.50 36.61 -0.71
C HIS A 230 15.44 35.67 -1.49
N PRO A 231 16.69 36.10 -1.77
CA PRO A 231 17.71 35.23 -2.35
C PRO A 231 17.98 33.99 -1.48
N GLU A 232 18.34 32.88 -2.12
CA GLU A 232 18.75 31.62 -1.50
C GLU A 232 20.23 31.60 -1.10
#